data_AF-A0A8D1KVC7-F1
#
_entry.id   AF-A0A8D1KVC7-F1
#
_cell.length_a   1.000
_cell.length_b   1.000
_cell.length_c   1.000
_cell.angle_alpha   90.00
_cell.angle_beta   90.00
_cell.angle_gamma   90.00
#
_symmetry.space_group_name_H-M   'P 1'
#
loop_
_entity.id
_entity.type
_entity.pdbx_description
1 polymer ?
#
loop_
_entity_poly.entity_id
_entity_poly.type
_entity_poly.pdbx_seq_one_letter_code
_entity_poly.pdbx_strand_id
1 'polypeptide(L)'
;MCLLAICISSLEKCLFRSFAHFSIVLFAFLLLSCISCLFILEIKPWSVASFESIFSHSVSCLFVFFLVSCAVQKLVSLSRSHWFIFAS
;
A
#
# COMPACT_ATOMS: atom_id res chain seq x y z
N MET A 1 -18.07 -24.23 -8.89
CA MET A 1 -16.61 -24.29 -8.69
C MET A 1 -15.85 -23.34 -9.63
N CYS A 2 -16.12 -23.31 -10.95
CA CYS A 2 -15.36 -22.52 -11.92
C CYS A 2 -15.43 -20.98 -11.76
N LEU A 3 -16.62 -20.42 -11.48
CA LEU A 3 -16.80 -18.97 -11.30
C LEU A 3 -15.99 -18.40 -10.13
N LEU A 4 -15.85 -19.18 -9.05
CA LEU A 4 -15.15 -18.76 -7.83
C LEU A 4 -13.63 -18.71 -8.06
N ALA A 5 -13.08 -19.69 -8.79
CA ALA A 5 -11.69 -19.70 -9.21
C ALA A 5 -11.35 -18.51 -10.14
N ILE A 6 -12.25 -18.20 -11.10
CA ILE A 6 -12.11 -17.03 -11.98
C ILE A 6 -12.19 -15.73 -11.17
N CYS A 7 -13.11 -15.65 -10.21
CA CYS A 7 -13.28 -14.48 -9.34
C CYS A 7 -12.02 -14.22 -8.49
N ILE A 8 -11.47 -15.26 -7.84
CA ILE A 8 -10.24 -15.14 -7.05
C ILE A 8 -9.04 -14.76 -7.91
N SER A 9 -8.89 -15.37 -9.10
CA SER A 9 -7.79 -15.03 -10.01
C SER A 9 -7.91 -13.60 -10.56
N SER A 10 -9.13 -13.13 -10.81
CA SER A 10 -9.40 -11.75 -11.23
C SER A 10 -9.11 -10.77 -10.09
N LEU A 11 -9.56 -11.10 -8.87
CA LEU A 11 -9.34 -10.31 -7.66
C LEU A 11 -7.84 -10.11 -7.37
N GLU A 12 -7.05 -11.18 -7.41
CA GLU A 12 -5.59 -11.12 -7.21
C GLU A 12 -4.93 -10.15 -8.20
N LYS A 13 -5.31 -10.23 -9.48
CA LYS A 13 -4.78 -9.38 -10.55
C LYS A 13 -5.18 -7.91 -10.40
N CYS A 14 -6.44 -7.67 -10.02
CA CYS A 14 -6.96 -6.33 -9.75
C CYS A 14 -6.29 -5.70 -8.52
N LEU A 15 -6.14 -6.47 -7.43
CA LEU A 15 -5.46 -6.02 -6.21
C LEU A 15 -3.99 -5.67 -6.48
N PHE A 16 -3.28 -6.49 -7.26
CA PHE A 16 -1.87 -6.22 -7.57
C PHE A 16 -1.70 -4.94 -8.39
N ARG A 17 -2.59 -4.70 -9.36
CA ARG A 17 -2.57 -3.51 -10.19
C ARG A 17 -2.97 -2.25 -9.41
N SER A 18 -4.03 -2.32 -8.60
CA SER A 18 -4.46 -1.19 -7.78
C SER A 18 -3.40 -0.84 -6.74
N PHE A 19 -2.78 -1.85 -6.12
CA PHE A 19 -1.70 -1.70 -5.16
C PHE A 19 -0.48 -1.01 -5.78
N ALA A 20 -0.02 -1.46 -6.96
CA ALA A 20 1.09 -0.82 -7.66
C ALA A 20 0.80 0.65 -7.99
N HIS A 21 -0.39 0.94 -8.51
CA HIS A 21 -0.78 2.31 -8.85
C HIS A 21 -0.89 3.21 -7.61
N PHE A 22 -1.55 2.73 -6.56
CA PHE A 22 -1.68 3.44 -5.29
C PHE A 22 -0.32 3.71 -4.65
N SER A 23 0.56 2.71 -4.65
CA SER A 23 1.93 2.84 -4.14
C SER A 23 2.73 3.88 -4.92
N ILE A 24 2.60 3.96 -6.25
CA ILE A 24 3.31 4.96 -7.07
C ILE A 24 2.81 6.38 -6.75
N VAL A 25 1.49 6.58 -6.73
CA VAL A 25 0.88 7.90 -6.46
C VAL A 25 1.28 8.39 -5.06
N LEU A 26 1.22 7.49 -4.07
CA LEU A 26 1.63 7.81 -2.70
C LEU A 26 3.11 8.09 -2.57
N PHE A 27 3.96 7.30 -3.21
CA PHE A 27 5.40 7.52 -3.18
C PHE A 27 5.77 8.86 -3.80
N ALA A 28 5.13 9.23 -4.92
CA ALA A 28 5.30 10.54 -5.54
C ALA A 28 4.83 11.68 -4.62
N PHE A 29 3.67 11.53 -3.96
CA PHE A 29 3.16 12.51 -3.01
C PHE A 29 4.08 12.68 -1.80
N LEU A 30 4.61 11.57 -1.28
CA LEU A 30 5.52 11.56 -0.14
C LEU A 30 6.89 12.15 -0.50
N LEU A 31 7.41 11.89 -1.70
CA LEU A 31 8.61 12.56 -2.19
C LEU A 31 8.41 14.06 -2.31
N LEU A 32 7.29 14.49 -2.92
CA LEU A 32 7.01 15.91 -3.11
C LEU A 32 6.88 16.62 -1.76
N SER A 33 6.16 16.01 -0.81
CA SER A 33 6.03 16.56 0.55
C SER A 33 7.37 16.59 1.29
N CYS A 34 8.25 15.62 1.06
CA CYS A 34 9.59 15.58 1.65
C CYS A 34 10.53 16.62 1.03
N ILE A 35 10.40 16.93 -0.26
CA ILE A 35 11.17 18.02 -0.91
C ILE A 35 10.67 19.39 -0.43
N SER A 36 9.35 19.60 -0.38
CA SER A 36 8.77 20.81 0.22
C SER A 36 9.18 20.95 1.70
N CYS A 37 9.18 19.82 2.41
CA CYS A 37 9.99 19.48 3.58
C CYS A 37 11.27 20.27 3.79
N LEU A 38 12.24 19.81 3.02
CA LEU A 38 13.61 20.26 3.02
C LEU A 38 13.72 21.73 2.61
N PHE A 39 12.92 22.17 1.64
CA PHE A 39 12.90 23.57 1.21
C PHE A 39 12.40 24.51 2.31
N ILE A 40 11.32 24.15 3.01
CA ILE A 40 10.79 24.94 4.13
C ILE A 40 11.78 24.90 5.30
N LEU A 41 12.42 23.76 5.56
CA LEU A 41 13.44 23.61 6.60
C LEU A 41 14.65 24.53 6.36
N GLU A 42 15.09 24.66 5.10
CA GLU A 42 16.19 25.54 4.70
C GLU A 42 15.86 27.02 4.92
N ILE A 43 14.60 27.42 4.67
CA ILE A 43 14.16 28.82 4.78
C ILE A 43 13.74 29.17 6.22
N LYS A 44 13.12 28.23 6.94
CA LYS A 44 12.47 28.47 8.23
C LYS A 44 12.36 27.19 9.10
N PRO A 45 13.35 26.93 9.97
CA PRO A 45 13.39 25.70 10.78
C PRO A 45 12.36 25.63 11.93
N TRP A 46 11.53 26.66 12.14
CA TRP A 46 10.64 26.73 13.32
C TRP A 46 9.38 25.86 13.24
N SER A 47 8.94 25.43 12.05
CA SER A 47 7.74 24.58 11.91
C SER A 47 8.06 23.09 11.76
N VAL A 48 9.27 22.67 12.12
CA VAL A 48 9.76 21.29 11.93
C VAL A 48 8.99 20.29 12.80
N ALA A 49 8.76 20.61 14.07
CA ALA A 49 8.16 19.68 15.02
C ALA A 49 6.73 19.25 14.61
N SER A 50 5.92 20.20 14.13
CA SER A 50 4.57 19.90 13.65
C SER A 50 4.59 19.13 12.33
N PHE A 51 5.53 19.44 11.43
CA PHE A 51 5.65 18.72 10.18
C PHE A 51 6.11 17.27 10.36
N GLU A 52 7.09 17.01 11.24
CA GLU A 52 7.54 15.65 11.54
C GLU A 52 6.42 14.77 12.08
N SER A 53 5.52 15.33 12.91
CA SER A 53 4.36 14.59 13.43
C SER A 53 3.39 14.17 12.31
N ILE A 54 3.12 15.05 11.34
CA ILE A 54 2.23 14.77 10.22
C ILE A 54 2.88 13.76 9.26
N PHE A 55 4.17 13.94 8.98
CA PHE A 55 4.93 13.05 8.10
C PHE A 55 5.03 11.64 8.69
N SER A 56 5.41 11.51 9.97
CA SER A 56 5.49 10.21 10.64
C SER A 56 4.14 9.51 10.71
N HIS A 57 3.04 10.24 10.95
CA HIS A 57 1.70 9.67 10.90
C HIS A 57 1.33 9.18 9.50
N SER A 58 1.69 9.93 8.45
CA SER A 58 1.46 9.50 7.07
C SER A 58 2.23 8.22 6.75
N VAL A 59 3.50 8.13 7.15
CA VAL A 59 4.36 6.95 6.94
C VAL A 59 3.82 5.76 7.73
N SER A 60 3.39 5.97 8.96
CA SER A 60 2.79 4.93 9.81
C SER A 60 1.50 4.39 9.21
N CYS A 61 0.58 5.26 8.78
CA CYS A 61 -0.65 4.86 8.08
C CYS A 61 -0.35 4.07 6.80
N LEU A 62 0.64 4.50 6.02
CA LEU A 62 1.07 3.79 4.81
C LEU A 62 1.63 2.40 5.12
N PHE A 63 2.42 2.29 6.19
CA PHE A 63 2.96 1.03 6.64
C PHE A 63 1.85 0.06 7.04
N VAL A 64 0.85 0.53 7.79
CA VAL A 64 -0.33 -0.28 8.14
C VAL A 64 -1.11 -0.70 6.89
N PHE A 65 -1.34 0.22 5.95
CA PHE A 65 -2.06 -0.08 4.71
C PHE A 65 -1.34 -1.13 3.86
N PHE A 66 0.00 -1.04 3.80
CA PHE A 66 0.87 -2.02 3.15
C PHE A 66 0.76 -3.41 3.82
N LEU A 67 0.85 -3.47 5.16
CA LEU A 67 0.72 -4.72 5.91
C LEU A 67 -0.64 -5.37 5.71
N VAL A 68 -1.73 -4.59 5.75
CA VAL A 68 -3.10 -5.10 5.51
C VAL A 68 -3.23 -5.63 4.09
N SER A 69 -2.75 -4.88 3.08
CA SER A 69 -2.77 -5.32 1.68
C SER A 69 -1.96 -6.62 1.48
N CYS A 70 -0.81 -6.74 2.15
CA CYS A 70 0.03 -7.93 2.11
C CYS A 70 -0.66 -9.13 2.78
N ALA A 71 -1.29 -8.93 3.94
CA ALA A 71 -2.07 -9.97 4.61
C ALA A 71 -3.25 -10.44 3.74
N VAL A 72 -3.96 -9.52 3.10
CA VAL A 72 -5.04 -9.84 2.15
C VAL A 72 -4.50 -10.63 0.95
N GLN A 73 -3.39 -10.22 0.35
CA GLN A 73 -2.75 -10.98 -0.74
C GLN A 73 -2.34 -12.39 -0.29
N LYS A 74 -1.82 -12.54 0.93
CA LYS A 74 -1.42 -13.83 1.50
C LYS A 74 -2.63 -14.74 1.77
N LEU A 75 -3.75 -14.17 2.20
CA LEU A 75 -5.02 -14.89 2.37
C LEU A 75 -5.61 -15.32 1.02
N VAL A 76 -5.56 -14.45 0.01
CA VAL A 76 -6.03 -14.74 -1.35
C VAL A 76 -5.18 -15.84 -2.00
N SER A 77 -3.86 -15.79 -1.86
CA SER A 77 -2.98 -16.86 -2.36
C SER A 77 -3.13 -18.17 -1.59
N LEU A 78 -3.35 -18.14 -0.27
CA LEU A 78 -3.65 -19.33 0.53
C LEU A 78 -4.96 -19.99 0.08
N SER A 79 -6.04 -19.21 -0.08
CA SER A 79 -7.32 -19.73 -0.55
C SER A 79 -7.20 -20.36 -1.93
N ARG A 80 -6.40 -19.77 -2.83
CA ARG A 80 -6.08 -20.38 -4.13
C ARG A 80 -5.43 -21.76 -3.99
N SER A 81 -4.43 -21.91 -3.12
CA SER A 81 -3.73 -23.20 -2.91
C SER A 81 -4.67 -24.29 -2.38
N HIS A 82 -5.55 -23.95 -1.43
CA HIS A 82 -6.52 -24.88 -0.86
C HIS A 82 -7.57 -25.33 -1.90
N TRP A 83 -8.01 -24.41 -2.76
CA TRP A 83 -8.89 -24.73 -3.88
C TRP A 83 -8.25 -25.67 -4.90
N PHE A 84 -6.94 -25.53 -5.16
CA PHE A 84 -6.21 -26.45 -6.04
C PHE A 84 -6.12 -27.87 -5.47
N ILE A 85 -6.03 -28.03 -4.15
CA ILE A 85 -5.97 -29.35 -3.48
C ILE A 85 -7.31 -30.08 -3.56
N PHE A 86 -8.43 -29.36 -3.44
CA PHE A 86 -9.78 -29.95 -3.50
C PHE A 86 -10.30 -30.21 -4.93
N ALA A 87 -9.66 -29.64 -5.95
CA ALA A 87 -10.04 -29.80 -7.35
C ALA A 87 -9.21 -30.86 -8.11
N SER A 88 -8.13 -31.38 -7.50
CA SER A 88 -7.34 -32.53 -7.98
C SER A 88 -7.96 -33.85 -7.56
#